data_AF-A0A937LCE0-F1
#
_entry.id   AF-A0A937LCE0-F1
#
_cell.length_a   1.000
_cell.length_b   1.000
_cell.length_c   1.000
_cell.angle_alpha   90.00
_cell.angle_beta   90.00
_cell.angle_gamma   90.00
#
_symmetry.space_group_name_H-M   'P 1'
#
loop_
_entity.id
_entity.type
_entity.pdbx_description
1 polymer ?
#
loop_
_entity_poly.entity_id
_entity_poly.type
_entity_poly.pdbx_seq_one_letter_code
_entity_poly.pdbx_strand_id
1 'polypeptide(L)' 'MHDVSDHQSAACMEMDINALRLLHRVVSDAYLNWSGGLPEEQLCLSMMRTQLYAALMDHLLEDEQI' A
#
# COMPACT_ATOMS: atom_id res chain seq x y z
N MET A 1 -17.69 33.78 -12.30
CA MET A 1 -17.97 32.43 -11.79
C MET A 1 -16.81 31.56 -12.27
N HIS A 2 -15.78 31.41 -11.43
CA HIS A 2 -14.57 30.65 -11.75
C HIS A 2 -14.83 29.22 -11.25
N ASP A 3 -15.17 28.31 -12.16
CA ASP A 3 -15.26 26.89 -11.86
C ASP A 3 -13.81 26.37 -11.78
N VAL A 4 -13.24 26.40 -10.59
CA VAL A 4 -11.94 25.81 -10.30
C VAL A 4 -12.19 24.31 -10.23
N SER A 5 -12.20 23.69 -11.42
CA SER A 5 -12.12 22.25 -11.56
C SER A 5 -10.73 21.83 -11.10
N ASP A 6 -10.56 21.72 -9.78
CA ASP A 6 -9.44 21.04 -9.11
C ASP A 6 -9.52 19.55 -9.48
N HIS A 7 -9.18 19.25 -10.73
CA HIS A 7 -8.68 17.93 -11.09
C HIS A 7 -7.31 17.82 -10.42
N GLN A 8 -7.32 17.58 -9.12
CA GLN A 8 -6.15 17.01 -8.44
C GLN A 8 -5.77 15.79 -9.26
N SER A 9 -4.71 15.95 -10.04
CA SER A 9 -4.06 14.85 -10.73
C SER A 9 -3.53 13.96 -9.62
N ALA A 10 -4.38 13.04 -9.17
CA ALA A 10 -3.99 12.02 -8.22
C ALA A 10 -2.83 11.28 -8.89
N ALA A 11 -1.65 11.35 -8.27
CA ALA A 11 -0.50 10.63 -8.76
C ALA A 11 -0.85 9.13 -8.74
N CYS A 12 -1.15 8.58 -9.91
CA CYS A 12 -1.43 7.18 -10.08
C CYS A 12 -0.09 6.47 -10.29
N MET A 13 0.23 5.53 -9.40
CA MET A 13 1.39 4.67 -9.54
C MET A 13 0.89 3.28 -9.92
N GLU A 14 1.18 2.88 -11.15
CA GLU A 14 0.90 1.52 -11.59
C GLU A 14 2.03 0.61 -11.09
N MET A 15 1.67 -0.46 -10.40
CA MET A 15 2.64 -1.39 -9.83
C MET A 15 2.25 -2.82 -10.21
N ASP A 16 3.24 -3.60 -10.65
CA ASP A 16 3.05 -5.01 -10.94
C ASP A 16 2.57 -5.77 -9.68
N ILE A 17 1.57 -6.64 -9.84
CA ILE A 17 0.98 -7.40 -8.73
C ILE A 17 2.00 -8.28 -8.00
N ASN A 18 3.01 -8.80 -8.69
CA ASN A 18 4.07 -9.59 -8.06
C ASN A 18 5.03 -8.69 -7.26
N ALA A 19 5.29 -7.48 -7.74
CA ALA A 19 6.01 -6.47 -6.97
C ALA A 19 5.23 -6.07 -5.70
N LEU A 20 3.91 -5.90 -5.79
CA LEU A 20 3.05 -5.63 -4.63
C LEU A 20 3.08 -6.76 -3.61
N ARG A 21 2.97 -8.01 -4.07
CA ARG A 21 3.08 -9.22 -3.22
C ARG A 21 4.45 -9.32 -2.54
N LEU A 22 5.52 -9.06 -3.28
CA LEU A 22 6.88 -9.08 -2.74
C LEU A 22 7.05 -8.01 -1.66
N LEU A 23 6.57 -6.79 -1.91
CA LEU A 23 6.67 -5.68 -0.96
C LEU A 23 5.88 -5.98 0.32
N HIS A 24 4.64 -6.47 0.19
CA HIS A 24 3.83 -6.88 1.33
C HIS A 24 4.53 -7.95 2.18
N ARG A 25 5.16 -8.94 1.53
CA ARG A 25 5.93 -9.99 2.23
C ARG A 25 7.12 -9.42 2.99
N VAL A 26 7.95 -8.62 2.33
CA VAL A 26 9.16 -8.05 2.95
C VAL A 26 8.81 -7.14 4.14
N VAL A 27 7.76 -6.32 4.01
CA VAL A 27 7.29 -5.44 5.10
C VAL A 27 6.72 -6.28 6.25
N SER A 28 5.98 -7.35 5.95
CA SER A 28 5.47 -8.26 6.98
C SER A 28 6.60 -8.95 7.74
N ASP A 29 7.63 -9.42 7.03
CA ASP A 29 8.80 -10.05 7.63
C ASP A 29 9.58 -9.05 8.49
N ALA A 30 9.74 -7.80 8.03
CA ALA A 30 10.39 -6.74 8.80
C ALA A 30 9.59 -6.36 10.06
N TYR A 31 8.26 -6.31 9.98
CA TYR A 31 7.39 -6.05 11.12
C TYR A 31 7.47 -7.17 12.18
N LEU A 32 7.43 -8.44 11.75
CA LEU A 32 7.46 -9.60 12.64
C LEU A 32 8.83 -9.82 13.28
N ASN A 33 9.90 -9.55 12.53
CA ASN A 33 11.29 -9.70 13.01
C ASN A 33 11.88 -8.38 13.50
N TRP A 34 11.04 -7.42 13.88
CA TRP A 34 11.48 -6.10 14.32
C TRP A 34 12.36 -6.22 15.57
N SER A 35 13.58 -5.68 15.50
CA SER A 35 14.61 -5.84 16.52
C SER A 35 14.47 -4.92 17.74
N GLY A 36 13.34 -4.21 17.89
CA GLY A 36 13.07 -3.32 19.02
C GLY A 36 13.72 -1.93 18.91
N GLY A 37 13.59 -1.29 17.74
CA GLY A 37 14.03 0.09 17.47
C GLY A 37 13.06 1.17 17.94
N LEU A 38 12.91 2.24 17.15
CA LEU A 38 11.97 3.32 17.46
C LEU A 38 10.51 2.85 17.29
N PRO A 39 9.61 3.05 18.27
CA PRO A 39 8.20 2.63 18.15
C PRO A 39 7.51 3.15 16.89
N GLU A 40 7.91 4.33 16.41
CA GLU A 40 7.42 4.95 15.18
C GLU A 40 7.73 4.09 13.95
N GLU A 41 8.86 3.39 13.92
CA GLU A 41 9.22 2.49 12.83
C GLU A 41 8.28 1.27 12.80
N GLN A 42 7.97 0.71 13.96
CA GLN A 42 7.03 -0.41 14.05
C GLN A 42 5.60 0.00 13.64
N LEU A 43 5.18 1.19 14.02
CA LEU A 43 3.91 1.77 13.58
C LEU A 43 3.90 2.00 12.06
N CYS A 44 4.98 2.55 11.51
CA CYS A 44 5.15 2.75 10.08
C CYS A 44 5.04 1.42 9.31
N LEU A 45 5.77 0.39 9.76
CA LEU A 45 5.71 -0.95 9.16
C LEU A 45 4.30 -1.56 9.23
N SER A 46 3.57 -1.35 10.34
CA SER A 46 2.18 -1.80 10.48
C SER A 46 1.24 -1.11 9.48
N MET A 47 1.38 0.21 9.33
CA MET A 47 0.62 1.01 8.36
C MET A 47 0.91 0.55 6.93
N MET A 48 2.18 0.42 6.56
CA MET A 48 2.60 -0.03 5.24
C MET A 48 2.03 -1.42 4.93
N ARG A 49 2.14 -2.37 5.87
CA ARG A 49 1.56 -3.71 5.69
C ARG A 49 0.05 -3.64 5.40
N THR A 50 -0.66 -2.82 6.15
CA THR A 50 -2.12 -2.66 6.02
C THR A 50 -2.51 -2.06 4.67
N GLN A 51 -1.80 -1.01 4.23
CA GLN A 51 -2.02 -0.38 2.94
C GLN A 51 -1.71 -1.32 1.77
N LEU A 52 -0.62 -2.08 1.86
CA LEU A 52 -0.25 -3.06 0.84
C LEU A 52 -1.26 -4.22 0.78
N TYR A 53 -1.81 -4.64 1.92
CA TYR A 53 -2.87 -5.63 1.96
C TYR A 53 -4.16 -5.11 1.31
N ALA A 54 -4.56 -3.86 1.61
CA ALA A 54 -5.71 -3.22 0.97
C ALA A 54 -5.54 -3.19 -0.56
N ALA A 55 -4.38 -2.72 -1.05
CA ALA A 55 -4.10 -2.70 -2.49
C ALA A 55 -4.16 -4.10 -3.14
N LEU A 56 -3.72 -5.16 -2.43
CA LEU A 56 -3.83 -6.54 -2.90
C LEU A 56 -5.29 -7.01 -2.99
N MET A 57 -6.14 -6.58 -2.05
CA MET A 57 -7.57 -6.93 -2.06
C MET A 57 -8.30 -6.15 -3.15
N ASP A 58 -7.98 -4.88 -3.35
CA ASP A 58 -8.57 -4.06 -4.42
C ASP A 58 -8.26 -4.69 -5.79
N HIS A 59 -7.01 -5.10 -6.04
CA HIS A 59 -6.66 -5.83 -7.26
C HIS A 59 -7.44 -7.15 -7.42
N LEU A 60 -7.63 -7.93 -6.35
CA LEU A 60 -8.38 -9.18 -6.43
C LEU A 60 -9.84 -8.93 -6.80
N LEU A 61 -10.46 -7.89 -6.22
CA LEU A 61 -11.85 -7.52 -6.48
C LEU A 61 -12.05 -6.95 -7.88
N GLU A 62 -11.07 -6.22 -8.41
CA GLU A 62 -11.07 -5.73 -9.80
C GLU A 62 -10.97 -6.89 -10.81
N ASP A 63 -10.11 -7.89 -10.53
CA ASP A 63 -9.97 -9.08 -11.37
C ASP A 63 -11.23 -9.98 -11.36
N GLU A 64 -12.01 -9.98 -10.29
CA GLU A 64 -13.27 -10.75 -10.17
C GLU A 64 -14.47 -10.11 -10.92
N GLN A 65 -14.34 -8.91 -11.48
CA GLN A 65 -15.41 -8.21 -12.22
C GLN A 65 -15.44 -8.51 -13.74
N ILE A 66 -14.76 -9.57 -14.21
CA ILE A 66 -14.71 -10.00 -15.62
C ILE A 66 -15.53 -11.27 -15.86
#